data_AF-A0A847HS71-F1
#
_entry.id   AF-A0A847HS71-F1
#
_cell.length_a   1.000
_cell.length_b   1.000
_cell.length_c   1.000
_cell.angle_alpha   90.00
_cell.angle_beta   90.00
_cell.angle_gamma   90.00
#
_symmetry.space_group_name_H-M   'P 1'
#
loop_
_entity.id
_entity.type
_entity.pdbx_description
1 polymer ?
#
loop_
_entity_poly.entity_id
_entity_poly.type
_entity_poly.pdbx_seq_one_letter_code
_entity_poly.pdbx_strand_id
1 'polypeptide(L)'
;MPKIGTLGIVELLIILLVVLLIFGPRRLPEMAKGLGQSVREFRKGIKDMRKEIDEEAAEDGATRVKGAPVSTASAAPADDAADDAGKA
;
A
#
# COMPACT_ATOMS: atom_id res chain seq x y z
N MET A 1 -19.77 -18.24 -24.62
CA MET A 1 -19.42 -16.79 -24.64
C MET A 1 -18.12 -16.60 -23.86
N PRO A 2 -17.04 -16.13 -24.48
CA PRO A 2 -15.78 -15.85 -23.79
C PRO A 2 -15.98 -14.73 -22.76
N LYS A 3 -15.66 -15.01 -21.49
CA LYS A 3 -15.77 -14.07 -20.37
C LYS A 3 -14.52 -13.19 -20.35
N ILE A 4 -14.52 -12.10 -21.13
CA ILE A 4 -13.35 -11.21 -21.33
C ILE A 4 -13.21 -10.15 -20.22
N GLY A 5 -14.21 -10.00 -19.35
CA GLY A 5 -14.25 -8.88 -18.38
C GLY A 5 -13.58 -9.14 -17.03
N THR A 6 -13.32 -10.39 -16.66
CA THR A 6 -12.83 -10.72 -15.32
C THR A 6 -11.87 -11.89 -15.44
N LEU A 7 -10.58 -11.60 -15.68
CA LEU A 7 -9.54 -12.59 -15.45
C LEU A 7 -9.66 -13.01 -13.98
N GLY A 8 -10.23 -14.18 -13.75
CA GLY A 8 -10.38 -14.72 -12.42
C GLY A 8 -9.01 -15.00 -11.81
N ILE A 9 -9.00 -15.19 -10.50
CA ILE A 9 -7.79 -15.67 -9.78
C ILE A 9 -7.23 -16.94 -10.46
N VAL A 10 -8.11 -17.78 -11.01
CA VAL A 10 -7.75 -19.02 -11.73
C VAL A 10 -6.99 -18.73 -13.02
N GLU A 11 -7.49 -17.89 -13.93
CA GLU A 11 -6.75 -17.50 -15.14
C GLU A 11 -5.40 -16.85 -14.82
N LEU A 12 -5.34 -15.98 -13.81
CA LEU A 12 -4.08 -15.35 -13.39
C LEU A 12 -3.07 -16.40 -12.90
N LEU A 13 -3.52 -17.41 -12.15
CA LEU A 13 -2.66 -18.52 -11.70
C LEU A 13 -2.15 -19.37 -12.87
N ILE A 14 -2.96 -19.60 -13.91
CA ILE A 14 -2.53 -20.35 -15.10
C ILE A 14 -1.46 -19.56 -15.85
N ILE A 15 -1.67 -18.25 -16.08
CA ILE A 15 -0.66 -17.40 -16.73
C ILE A 15 0.62 -17.35 -15.89
N LEU A 16 0.49 -17.18 -14.58
CA LEU A 16 1.62 -17.21 -13.66
C LEU A 16 2.37 -18.55 -13.74
N LEU A 17 1.66 -19.68 -13.83
CA LEU A 17 2.27 -21.00 -13.98
C LEU A 17 3.08 -21.13 -15.27
N VAL A 18 2.56 -20.62 -16.40
CA VAL A 18 3.29 -20.61 -17.68
C VAL A 18 4.55 -19.74 -17.59
N VAL A 19 4.45 -18.55 -16.99
CA VAL A 19 5.60 -17.67 -16.74
C VAL A 19 6.61 -18.35 -15.82
N LEU A 20 6.16 -19.03 -14.77
CA LEU A 20 7.01 -19.80 -13.85
C LEU A 20 7.67 -21.00 -14.53
N LEU A 21 7.08 -21.60 -15.56
CA LEU A 21 7.73 -22.66 -16.33
C LEU A 21 8.86 -22.13 -17.22
N ILE A 22 8.68 -20.94 -17.82
CA ILE A 22 9.70 -20.31 -18.68
C ILE A 22 10.84 -19.73 -17.85
N PHE A 23 10.52 -18.95 -16.82
CA PHE A 23 11.51 -18.24 -16.01
C PHE A 23 11.95 -19.05 -14.78
N GLY A 24 11.13 -19.97 -14.28
CA GLY A 24 11.40 -20.73 -13.06
C GLY A 24 10.86 -20.04 -11.79
N PRO A 25 10.43 -20.81 -10.77
CA PRO A 25 9.90 -20.26 -9.51
C PRO A 25 10.93 -19.53 -8.64
N ARG A 26 12.22 -19.72 -8.92
CA ARG A 26 13.31 -19.03 -8.20
C ARG A 26 13.64 -17.67 -8.80
N ARG A 27 13.47 -17.47 -10.12
CA ARG A 27 13.88 -16.23 -10.80
C ARG A 27 12.94 -15.06 -10.54
N LEU A 28 11.62 -15.28 -10.53
CA LEU A 28 10.64 -14.24 -10.23
C LEU A 28 10.89 -13.54 -8.88
N PRO A 29 11.03 -14.26 -7.74
CA PRO A 29 11.29 -13.62 -6.46
C PRO A 29 12.70 -13.02 -6.37
N GLU A 30 13.69 -13.61 -7.04
CA GLU A 30 15.05 -13.08 -7.09
C GLU A 30 15.11 -11.73 -7.82
N MET A 31 14.47 -11.62 -8.98
CA MET A 31 14.34 -10.37 -9.73
C MET A 31 13.50 -9.34 -8.96
N ALA A 32 12.40 -9.77 -8.32
CA ALA A 32 11.56 -8.88 -7.51
C ALA A 32 12.31 -8.32 -6.29
N LYS A 33 13.19 -9.10 -5.65
CA LYS A 33 14.03 -8.62 -4.54
C LYS A 33 14.98 -7.50 -5.00
N GLY A 34 15.67 -7.70 -6.13
CA GLY A 34 16.55 -6.67 -6.70
C GLY A 34 15.80 -5.41 -7.07
N LEU A 35 14.71 -5.54 -7.85
CA LEU A 35 13.85 -4.42 -8.24
C LEU A 35 13.27 -3.70 -7.01
N GLY A 36 12.82 -4.45 -6.01
CA GLY A 36 12.22 -3.92 -4.79
C GLY A 36 13.21 -3.13 -3.95
N GLN A 37 14.47 -3.56 -3.87
CA GLN A 37 15.54 -2.79 -3.24
C GLN A 37 15.80 -1.47 -3.97
N SER A 38 15.92 -1.49 -5.31
CA SER A 38 16.11 -0.27 -6.11
C SER A 38 14.93 0.70 -5.96
N VAL A 39 13.69 0.21 -6.01
CA VAL A 39 12.48 1.03 -5.82
C VAL A 39 12.44 1.61 -4.40
N ARG A 40 12.87 0.85 -3.39
CA ARG A 40 12.91 1.32 -1.99
C ARG A 40 13.91 2.47 -1.81
N GLU A 41 15.11 2.32 -2.35
CA GLU A 41 16.14 3.37 -2.30
C GLU A 41 15.72 4.61 -3.09
N PHE A 42 15.13 4.42 -4.28
CA PHE A 42 14.59 5.51 -5.09
C PHE A 42 13.48 6.28 -4.36
N ARG A 43 12.52 5.57 -3.74
CA ARG A 43 11.47 6.21 -2.93
C ARG A 43 12.03 6.94 -1.72
N LYS A 44 13.09 6.41 -1.10
CA LYS A 44 13.77 7.06 0.02
C LYS A 44 14.43 8.36 -0.42
N GLY A 45 15.20 8.35 -1.52
CA GLY A 45 15.80 9.55 -2.09
C GLY A 45 14.76 10.62 -2.43
N ILE A 46 13.65 10.26 -3.08
CA ILE A 46 12.55 11.20 -3.36
C ILE A 46 11.98 11.79 -2.07
N LYS A 47 11.83 10.98 -1.02
CA LYS A 47 11.28 11.44 0.26
C LYS A 47 12.23 12.41 0.96
N ASP A 48 13.52 12.13 0.93
CA ASP A 48 14.54 12.97 1.57
C ASP A 48 14.67 14.31 0.81
N MET A 49 14.69 14.29 -0.52
CA MET A 49 14.65 15.51 -1.35
C MET A 49 13.40 16.36 -1.08
N ARG A 50 12.22 15.74 -0.92
CA ARG A 50 11.00 16.49 -0.58
C ARG A 50 11.10 17.19 0.76
N LYS A 51 11.70 16.53 1.77
CA LYS A 51 11.92 17.16 3.08
C LYS A 51 12.90 18.32 3.00
N GLU A 52 13.99 18.17 2.25
CA GLU A 52 14.95 19.27 2.06
C GLU A 52 14.28 20.48 1.41
N ILE A 53 13.44 20.28 0.38
CA ILE A 53 12.67 21.34 -0.26
C ILE A 53 11.64 21.96 0.70
N ASP A 54 10.96 21.15 1.49
CA ASP A 54 9.97 21.62 2.47
C ASP A 54 10.63 22.37 3.65
N GLU A 55 11.84 21.96 4.07
CA GLU A 55 12.64 22.60 5.12
C GLU A 55 13.28 23.91 4.63
N GLU A 56 13.81 23.93 3.40
CA GLU A 56 14.37 25.12 2.76
C GLU A 56 13.28 26.17 2.45
N ALA A 57 12.06 25.73 2.12
CA ALA A 57 10.88 26.60 2.00
C ALA A 57 10.35 27.10 3.37
N ALA A 58 10.67 26.41 4.47
CA ALA A 58 10.29 26.83 5.83
C ALA A 58 11.27 27.84 6.45
N GLU A 59 12.51 27.91 5.97
CA GLU A 59 13.51 28.87 6.47
C GLU A 59 13.33 30.30 5.90
N ASP A 60 12.58 30.47 4.80
CA ASP A 60 12.25 31.79 4.21
C ASP A 60 10.85 32.31 4.58
N GLY A 61 10.18 31.69 5.55
CA GLY A 61 8.78 32.02 5.86
C GLY A 61 8.29 31.56 7.21
N ALA A 62 8.51 32.38 8.24
CA ALA A 62 7.70 32.30 9.44
C ALA A 62 6.20 32.40 9.06
N THR A 63 5.42 31.33 9.30
CA THR A 63 4.07 31.33 9.92
C THR A 63 3.18 30.17 9.44
N ARG A 64 2.87 29.27 10.40
CA ARG A 64 1.58 28.58 10.63
C ARG A 64 1.28 27.19 10.02
N VAL A 65 0.76 26.38 10.94
CA VAL A 65 -0.10 25.19 10.83
C VAL A 65 0.59 23.85 10.59
N LYS A 66 1.11 23.34 11.71
CA LYS A 66 1.06 21.92 12.11
C LYS A 66 -0.28 21.28 11.70
N GLY A 67 -0.32 20.63 10.55
CA GLY A 67 -1.39 19.73 10.15
C GLY A 67 -1.26 18.41 10.91
N ALA A 68 -2.25 18.12 11.75
CA ALA A 68 -2.35 16.88 12.50
C ALA A 68 -2.38 15.65 11.58
N PRO A 69 -1.73 14.52 11.94
CA PRO A 69 -1.90 13.28 11.20
C PRO A 69 -3.32 12.76 11.42
N VAL A 70 -4.15 12.80 10.38
CA VAL A 70 -5.40 12.05 10.32
C VAL A 70 -5.05 10.56 10.25
N SER A 71 -4.88 9.98 11.42
CA SER A 71 -4.79 8.54 11.66
C SER A 71 -6.17 7.92 11.45
N THR A 72 -6.56 7.69 10.20
CA THR A 72 -7.66 6.79 9.85
C THR A 72 -7.17 5.34 9.89
N ALA A 73 -6.95 4.84 11.11
CA ALA A 73 -6.80 3.42 11.38
C ALA A 73 -7.07 3.16 12.87
N SER A 74 -8.34 3.21 13.28
CA SER A 74 -8.86 2.43 14.43
C SER A 74 -10.33 2.76 14.66
N ALA A 75 -11.23 2.01 14.02
CA ALA A 75 -12.61 1.83 14.48
C ALA A 75 -13.18 0.56 13.83
N ALA A 76 -12.68 -0.60 14.26
CA ALA A 76 -13.49 -1.80 14.26
C ALA A 76 -14.24 -1.79 15.60
N PRO A 77 -15.57 -1.58 15.65
CA PRO A 77 -16.34 -1.90 16.84
C PRO A 77 -16.61 -3.41 16.81
N ALA A 78 -15.80 -4.14 17.58
CA ALA A 78 -16.25 -5.38 18.17
C ALA A 78 -17.07 -5.02 19.41
N ASP A 79 -18.27 -5.61 19.48
CA ASP A 79 -19.00 -6.03 20.67
C ASP A 79 -19.11 -5.05 21.85
N ASP A 80 -20.32 -4.52 22.06
CA ASP A 80 -20.82 -4.29 23.42
C ASP A 80 -22.36 -4.25 23.49
N ALA A 81 -22.88 -4.89 24.54
CA ALA A 81 -24.17 -4.67 25.22
C ALA A 81 -25.47 -4.85 24.38
N ALA A 82 -26.27 -5.91 24.49
CA ALA A 82 -26.86 -6.50 25.70
C ALA A 82 -27.31 -5.45 26.74
N ASP A 83 -28.62 -5.46 27.03
CA ASP A 83 -29.33 -4.74 28.10
C ASP A 83 -29.97 -3.38 27.72
N ASP A 84 -31.24 -3.40 27.31
CA ASP A 84 -32.25 -2.43 27.78
C ASP A 84 -33.69 -2.97 27.60
N ALA A 85 -34.41 -2.97 28.72
CA ALA A 85 -35.86 -2.85 28.95
C ALA A 85 -36.85 -3.22 27.81
N GLY A 86 -37.88 -4.03 28.02
CA GLY A 86 -38.76 -4.02 29.18
C GLY A 86 -39.77 -2.87 29.14
N LYS A 87 -40.73 -2.82 28.19
CA LYS A 87 -42.11 -2.36 28.44
C LYS A 87 -43.06 -2.45 27.23
N ALA A 88 -44.26 -2.97 27.54
CA ALA A 88 -45.55 -2.91 26.84
C ALA A 88 -45.76 -3.82 25.63
#